data_AF-A0A316MH59-F1
#
_entry.id   AF-A0A316MH59-F1
#
_cell.length_a   1.000
_cell.length_b   1.000
_cell.length_c   1.000
_cell.angle_alpha   90.00
_cell.angle_beta   90.00
_cell.angle_gamma   90.00
#
_symmetry.space_group_name_H-M   'P 1'
#
loop_
_entity.id
_entity.type
_entity.pdbx_description
1 polymer ?
#
loop_
_entity_poly.entity_id
_entity_poly.type
_entity_poly.pdbx_seq_one_letter_code
_entity_poly.pdbx_strand_id
1 'polypeptide(L)' 'MKNKFWTVMIEDKFLNSNFMRDASENIVEAIRFYSKEECEEYFEMLRKDKPFRIVEVTCQLKTV' A
#
# COMPACT_ATOMS: atom_id res chain seq x y z
N MET A 1 3.54 -17.66 6.19
CA MET A 1 3.49 -16.50 5.27
C MET A 1 2.33 -15.63 5.73
N LYS A 2 2.50 -14.33 5.94
CA LYS A 2 1.37 -13.45 6.25
C LYS A 2 0.54 -13.33 4.97
N ASN A 3 -0.69 -13.81 4.97
CA ASN A 3 -1.60 -13.72 3.82
C ASN A 3 -2.23 -12.31 3.69
N LYS A 4 -1.71 -11.34 4.43
CA LYS A 4 -2.17 -9.97 4.39
C LYS A 4 -1.03 -8.98 4.61
N PHE A 5 -1.19 -7.80 4.04
CA PHE A 5 -0.30 -6.66 4.25
C PHE A 5 -1.10 -5.37 4.20
N TRP A 6 -0.54 -4.31 4.76
CA TRP A 6 -1.09 -2.96 4.70
C TRP A 6 -0.35 -2.16 3.64
N THR A 7 -1.06 -1.25 2.98
CA THR A 7 -0.51 -0.35 1.97
C THR A 7 -1.30 0.96 1.96
N VAL A 8 -0.84 1.91 1.15
CA VAL A 8 -1.49 3.19 0.93
C VAL A 8 -1.87 3.32 -0.53
N MET A 9 -3.08 3.79 -0.78
CA MET A 9 -3.55 4.17 -2.11
C MET A 9 -3.81 5.66 -2.18
N ILE A 10 -3.63 6.22 -3.37
CA ILE A 10 -4.15 7.53 -3.76
C ILE A 10 -5.11 7.32 -4.91
N GLU A 11 -6.34 7.81 -4.75
CA GLU A 11 -7.44 7.47 -5.65
C GLU A 11 -7.55 5.93 -5.76
N ASP A 12 -7.40 5.37 -6.96
CA ASP A 12 -7.47 3.92 -7.23
C ASP A 12 -6.11 3.30 -7.57
N LYS A 13 -5.00 3.98 -7.22
CA LYS A 13 -3.64 3.51 -7.47
C LYS A 13 -2.88 3.27 -6.18
N PHE A 14 -2.06 2.22 -6.14
CA PHE A 14 -1.14 1.91 -5.05
C PHE A 14 0.05 2.86 -5.07
N LEU A 15 0.42 3.38 -3.90
CA LEU A 15 1.71 4.04 -3.75
C LEU A 15 2.84 3.03 -4.01
N ASN A 16 3.80 3.46 -4.82
CA ASN A 16 4.89 2.60 -5.26
C ASN A 16 5.90 2.38 -4.12
N SER A 17 6.41 1.16 -4.01
CA SER A 17 7.52 0.82 -3.11
C SER A 17 8.81 1.57 -3.47
N ASN A 18 8.98 1.94 -4.74
CA ASN A 18 9.99 2.91 -5.17
C ASN A 18 9.40 4.32 -5.16
N PHE A 19 9.81 5.14 -4.19
CA PHE A 19 9.32 6.52 -4.01
C PHE A 19 9.62 7.48 -5.18
N MET A 20 10.53 7.10 -6.11
CA MET A 20 10.80 7.86 -7.33
C MET A 20 9.80 7.57 -8.46
N ARG A 21 8.93 6.57 -8.27
CA ARG A 21 7.91 6.19 -9.25
C ARG A 21 6.53 6.67 -8.82
N ASP A 22 5.73 6.99 -9.81
CA ASP A 22 4.32 7.33 -9.60
C ASP A 22 3.51 6.15 -9.07
N ALA A 23 2.33 6.46 -8.55
CA ALA A 23 1.36 5.47 -8.12
C ALA A 23 0.94 4.55 -9.29
N SER A 24 0.71 3.28 -9.00
CA SER A 24 0.51 2.21 -9.97
C SER A 24 -0.74 1.39 -9.66
N GLU A 25 -1.41 0.88 -10.68
CA GLU A 25 -2.51 -0.08 -10.52
C GLU A 25 -1.99 -1.50 -10.18
N ASN A 26 -0.68 -1.73 -10.36
CA ASN A 26 -0.06 -3.01 -10.11
C ASN A 26 0.23 -3.21 -8.61
N ILE A 27 -0.55 -4.08 -7.97
CA ILE A 27 -0.38 -4.46 -6.56
C ILE A 27 1.00 -5.07 -6.23
N VAL A 28 1.70 -5.59 -7.25
CA VAL A 28 3.07 -6.09 -7.08
C VAL A 28 4.04 -4.96 -6.73
N GLU A 29 3.78 -3.76 -7.23
CA GLU A 29 4.62 -2.57 -7.04
C GLU A 29 4.28 -1.79 -5.76
N ALA A 30 3.17 -2.11 -5.11
CA ALA A 30 2.70 -1.43 -3.90
C ALA A 30 3.75 -1.47 -2.78
N ILE A 31 3.94 -0.35 -2.08
CA ILE A 31 4.64 -0.34 -0.79
C ILE A 31 3.88 -1.24 0.20
N ARG A 32 4.59 -2.07 0.96
CA ARG A 32 3.95 -3.06 1.85
C ARG A 32 4.44 -2.89 3.28
N PHE A 33 3.50 -2.91 4.21
CA PHE A 33 3.74 -2.88 5.64
C PHE A 33 3.20 -4.16 6.28
N TYR A 34 3.92 -4.68 7.28
CA TYR A 34 3.57 -5.95 7.93
C TYR A 34 2.74 -5.77 9.19
N SER A 35 2.61 -4.53 9.67
CA SER A 35 1.70 -4.10 10.72
C SER A 35 0.86 -2.91 10.23
N LYS A 36 -0.23 -2.63 10.94
CA LYS A 36 -1.06 -1.47 10.66
C LYS A 36 -0.36 -0.20 11.13
N GLU A 37 0.31 -0.29 12.27
CA GLU A 37 1.04 0.80 12.91
C GLU A 37 2.15 1.36 11.98
N GLU A 38 2.95 0.49 11.34
CA GLU A 38 3.98 0.92 10.38
C GLU A 38 3.37 1.68 9.19
N CYS A 39 2.19 1.25 8.74
CA CYS A 39 1.49 1.89 7.64
C CYS A 39 0.91 3.25 8.05
N GLU A 40 0.41 3.37 9.28
CA GLU A 40 -0.11 4.62 9.85
C GLU A 40 1.02 5.64 10.06
N GLU A 41 2.18 5.21 10.57
CA GLU A 41 3.38 6.06 10.69
C GLU A 41 3.82 6.60 9.33
N TYR A 42 3.82 5.76 8.30
CA TYR A 42 4.11 6.20 6.93
C TYR A 42 3.05 7.17 6.41
N PHE A 43 1.77 6.89 6.66
CA PHE A 43 0.65 7.71 6.21
C PHE A 43 0.70 9.14 6.78
N GLU A 44 1.07 9.30 8.05
CA GLU A 44 1.19 10.62 8.70
C GLU A 44 2.29 11.51 8.09
N MET A 45 3.30 10.91 7.44
CA MET A 45 4.35 11.63 6.72
C MET A 45 3.92 12.10 5.32
N LEU A 46 2.78 11.62 4.81
CA LEU A 46 2.31 11.98 3.48
C LEU A 46 1.68 13.37 3.46
N ARG A 47 1.59 13.91 2.24
CA ARG A 47 0.91 15.17 1.96
C ARG A 47 -0.56 15.11 2.35
N LYS A 48 -0.96 15.97 3.29
CA LYS A 48 -2.33 16.01 3.85
C LYS A 48 -3.37 16.61 2.91
N ASP A 49 -2.94 17.26 1.83
CA ASP A 49 -3.82 17.84 0.81
C ASP A 49 -4.25 16.83 -0.27
N LYS A 50 -3.69 15.61 -0.24
CA LYS A 50 -3.99 14.55 -1.21
C LYS A 50 -4.91 13.49 -0.59
N PRO A 51 -5.78 12.85 -1.38
CA PRO A 51 -6.76 11.88 -0.91
C PRO A 51 -6.14 10.48 -0.70
N PHE A 52 -5.11 10.40 0.14
CA PHE A 52 -4.51 9.11 0.50
C PHE A 52 -5.46 8.31 1.39
N ARG A 53 -5.42 6.97 1.28
CA ARG A 53 -6.11 6.05 2.19
C ARG A 53 -5.25 4.84 2.50
N ILE A 54 -5.33 4.36 3.74
CA ILE A 54 -4.76 3.08 4.16
C ILE A 54 -5.69 1.94 3.71
N VAL A 55 -5.13 0.84 3.25
CA VAL A 55 -5.86 -0.34 2.81
C VAL A 55 -5.18 -1.62 3.29
N GLU A 56 -5.98 -2.57 3.76
CA GLU A 56 -5.53 -3.95 4.04
C GLU A 56 -5.75 -4.79 2.77
N VAL A 57 -4.69 -5.43 2.30
CA VAL A 57 -4.75 -6.39 1.19
C VAL A 57 -4.69 -7.79 1.76
N THR A 58 -5.63 -8.64 1.37
CA THR A 58 -5.61 -10.08 1.68
C THR A 58 -5.28 -10.88 0.42
N CYS A 59 -4.19 -11.65 0.46
CA CYS A 59 -3.74 -12.51 -0.62
C CYS A 59 -4.33 -13.91 -0.46
N GLN A 60 -4.82 -14.47 -1.57
CA GLN A 60 -5.24 -15.87 -1.65
C GLN A 60 -4.25 -16.65 -2.52
N LEU A 61 -3.70 -17.73 -1.98
CA LEU A 61 -2.89 -18.66 -2.76
C LEU A 61 -3.83 -19.49 -3.64
N LYS A 62 -3.54 -19.57 -4.94
CA LYS A 62 -4.26 -20.41 -5.89
C LYS A 62 -3.26 -21.24 -6.69
N THR A 63 -3.48 -22.55 -6.75
CA THR A 63 -2.78 -23.44 -7.68
C THR A 63 -3.41 -23.33 -9.05
N VAL A 64 -2.58 -23.14 -10.08
CA VAL A 64 -2.96 -23.08 -11.50
C VAL A 64 -2.30 -24.21 -12.26
#